data_AF-A0A2E8Z436-F1
#
_entry.id   AF-A0A2E8Z436-F1
#
_cell.length_a   1.000
_cell.length_b   1.000
_cell.length_c   1.000
_cell.angle_alpha   90.00
_cell.angle_beta   90.00
_cell.angle_gamma   90.00
#
_symmetry.space_group_name_H-M   'P 1'
#
loop_
_entity.id
_entity.type
_entity.pdbx_description
1 polymer ?
#
loop_
_entity_poly.entity_id
_entity_poly.type
_entity_poly.pdbx_seq_one_letter_code
_entity_poly.pdbx_strand_id
1 'polypeptide(L)'
;MPLTRATITLASRVLLPSFPALATVLGGVWILTPRPELRATPFYAGLDDLVPLDAWGVAFVAIAATQIAALLAHSRKAYEWTLAVLAVWLLVIGAVGFWFALNSNASFIAPAWHWFGALACVATALSLDAREQ
;
A
#
# COMPACT_ATOMS: atom_id res chain seq x y z
N MET A 1 -15.29 2.53 -17.90
CA MET A 1 -16.56 2.21 -17.19
C MET A 1 -16.54 2.79 -15.77
N PRO A 2 -17.64 3.34 -15.20
CA PRO A 2 -17.65 3.87 -13.83
C PRO A 2 -17.71 2.77 -12.75
N LEU A 3 -17.12 3.02 -11.59
CA LEU A 3 -17.18 2.14 -10.40
C LEU A 3 -18.56 2.28 -9.74
N THR A 4 -19.51 1.41 -10.10
CA THR A 4 -20.85 1.41 -9.52
C THR A 4 -21.20 0.03 -9.00
N ARG A 5 -22.20 -0.07 -8.12
CA ARG A 5 -22.66 -1.37 -7.61
C ARG A 5 -22.99 -2.35 -8.75
N ALA A 6 -23.54 -1.88 -9.87
CA ALA A 6 -23.87 -2.74 -11.01
C ALA A 6 -22.65 -3.32 -11.73
N THR A 7 -21.48 -2.67 -11.64
CA THR A 7 -20.30 -3.01 -12.46
C THR A 7 -19.24 -3.82 -11.71
N ILE A 8 -19.31 -3.89 -10.38
CA ILE A 8 -18.32 -4.58 -9.54
C ILE A 8 -18.93 -5.71 -8.70
N THR A 9 -18.16 -6.79 -8.47
CA THR A 9 -18.60 -7.91 -7.61
C THR A 9 -18.82 -7.48 -6.17
N LEU A 10 -19.55 -8.29 -5.41
CA LEU A 10 -19.63 -8.16 -3.95
C LEU A 10 -18.23 -8.17 -3.31
N ALA A 11 -17.33 -9.06 -3.76
CA ALA A 11 -15.96 -9.14 -3.26
C ALA A 11 -15.18 -7.83 -3.50
N SER A 12 -15.27 -7.26 -4.71
CA SER A 12 -14.65 -5.98 -5.05
C SER A 12 -15.23 -4.83 -4.20
N ARG A 13 -16.52 -4.84 -3.87
CA ARG A 13 -17.11 -3.80 -2.98
C ARG A 13 -16.48 -3.80 -1.58
N VAL A 14 -16.01 -4.94 -1.12
CA VAL A 14 -15.32 -5.08 0.17
C VAL A 14 -13.82 -4.78 0.04
N LEU A 15 -13.19 -5.25 -1.04
CA LEU A 15 -11.75 -5.09 -1.28
C LEU A 15 -11.34 -3.66 -1.69
N LEU A 16 -12.13 -2.98 -2.51
CA LEU A 16 -11.78 -1.62 -2.95
C LEU A 16 -11.58 -0.64 -1.78
N PRO A 17 -12.47 -0.54 -0.77
CA PRO A 17 -12.22 0.36 0.36
C PRO A 17 -11.11 -0.13 1.31
N SER A 18 -10.69 -1.40 1.27
CA SER A 18 -9.67 -1.90 2.19
C SER A 18 -8.26 -1.41 1.85
N PHE A 19 -7.95 -1.15 0.58
CA PHE A 19 -6.65 -0.60 0.16
C PHE A 19 -6.35 0.81 0.71
N PRO A 20 -7.24 1.81 0.55
CA PRO A 20 -7.00 3.13 1.12
C PRO A 20 -7.04 3.09 2.65
N ALA A 21 -7.85 2.22 3.26
CA ALA A 21 -7.85 2.04 4.71
C ALA A 21 -6.50 1.50 5.21
N LEU A 22 -5.96 0.46 4.56
CA LEU A 22 -4.65 -0.09 4.86
C LEU A 22 -3.56 0.97 4.72
N ALA A 23 -3.53 1.69 3.60
CA ALA A 23 -2.55 2.75 3.36
C ALA A 23 -2.66 3.87 4.41
N THR A 24 -3.87 4.27 4.79
CA THR A 24 -4.07 5.28 5.85
C THR A 24 -3.56 4.80 7.19
N VAL A 25 -3.84 3.55 7.58
CA VAL A 25 -3.37 2.98 8.85
C VAL A 25 -1.85 2.90 8.86
N LEU A 26 -1.22 2.40 7.81
CA LEU A 26 0.24 2.31 7.71
C LEU A 26 0.89 3.69 7.78
N GLY A 27 0.38 4.64 7.00
CA GLY A 27 0.87 6.02 7.01
C GLY A 27 0.70 6.67 8.39
N GLY A 28 -0.45 6.47 9.02
CA GLY A 28 -0.73 6.95 10.37
C GLY A 28 0.22 6.36 11.42
N VAL A 29 0.48 5.05 11.39
CA VAL A 29 1.45 4.40 12.30
C VAL A 29 2.84 5.01 12.12
N TRP A 30 3.30 5.21 10.89
CA TRP A 30 4.67 5.71 10.65
C TRP A 30 4.84 7.19 10.97
N ILE A 31 3.75 7.97 10.95
CA ILE A 31 3.76 9.40 11.32
C ILE A 31 3.58 9.58 12.84
N LEU A 32 2.68 8.82 13.47
CA LEU A 32 2.20 9.09 14.82
C LEU A 32 2.90 8.25 15.90
N THR A 33 3.46 7.08 15.56
CA THR A 33 4.17 6.25 16.54
C THR A 33 5.54 6.86 16.85
N PRO A 34 5.94 6.95 18.13
CA PRO A 34 7.25 7.47 18.50
C PRO A 34 8.39 6.75 17.78
N ARG A 35 9.34 7.51 17.21
CA ARG A 35 10.48 6.96 16.45
C ARG A 35 11.27 5.88 17.20
N PRO A 36 11.55 5.99 18.52
CA PRO A 36 12.25 4.94 19.25
C PRO A 36 11.53 3.58 19.23
N GLU A 37 10.19 3.58 19.24
CA GLU A 37 9.39 2.35 19.21
C GLU A 37 9.42 1.70 17.82
N LEU A 38 9.32 2.48 16.75
CA LEU A 38 9.43 1.98 15.39
C LEU A 38 10.84 1.43 15.12
N ARG A 39 11.87 2.21 15.46
CA ARG A 39 13.29 1.84 15.26
C ARG A 39 13.75 0.64 16.11
N ALA A 40 12.96 0.19 17.08
CA ALA A 40 13.25 -1.05 17.82
C ALA A 40 13.29 -2.28 16.90
N THR A 41 12.64 -2.22 15.73
CA THR A 41 12.75 -3.25 14.70
C THR A 41 13.84 -2.86 13.68
N PRO A 42 14.81 -3.75 13.38
CA PRO A 42 15.87 -3.47 12.41
C PRO A 42 15.37 -3.07 11.01
N PHE A 43 14.20 -3.59 10.60
CA PHE A 43 13.54 -3.22 9.35
C PHE A 43 13.18 -1.72 9.29
N TYR A 44 12.50 -1.20 10.33
CA TYR A 44 12.09 0.20 10.38
C TYR A 44 13.27 1.14 10.63
N ALA A 45 14.28 0.69 11.39
CA ALA A 45 15.53 1.45 11.51
C ALA A 45 16.21 1.66 10.15
N GLY A 46 16.32 0.59 9.35
CA GLY A 46 16.90 0.69 8.01
C GLY A 46 16.09 1.56 7.05
N LEU A 47 14.76 1.51 7.12
CA LEU A 47 13.90 2.42 6.36
C LEU A 47 14.15 3.89 6.73
N ASP A 48 14.17 4.20 8.03
CA ASP A 48 14.36 5.55 8.58
C ASP A 48 15.73 6.14 8.20
N ASP A 49 16.76 5.29 8.11
CA ASP A 49 18.11 5.68 7.73
C ASP A 49 18.24 6.05 6.24
N LEU A 50 17.35 5.53 5.38
CA LEU A 50 17.30 5.90 3.95
C LEU A 50 16.49 7.18 3.74
N VAL A 51 15.26 7.19 4.26
CA VAL A 51 14.31 8.29 4.19
C VAL A 51 13.53 8.27 5.49
N PRO A 52 13.31 9.42 6.15
CA PRO A 52 12.56 9.48 7.40
C PRO A 52 11.19 8.76 7.34
N LEU A 53 10.85 7.98 8.37
CA LEU A 53 9.61 7.17 8.41
C LEU A 53 8.33 7.99 8.23
N ASP A 54 8.33 9.24 8.70
CA ASP A 54 7.25 10.20 8.49
C ASP A 54 7.05 10.53 7.00
N ALA A 55 8.13 10.70 6.23
CA ALA A 55 8.04 10.93 4.79
C ALA A 55 7.47 9.72 4.05
N TRP A 56 7.87 8.51 4.43
CA TRP A 56 7.25 7.29 3.91
C TRP A 56 5.76 7.20 4.27
N GLY A 57 5.41 7.56 5.50
CA GLY A 57 4.03 7.57 5.98
C GLY A 57 3.16 8.60 5.25
N VAL A 58 3.70 9.79 4.98
CA VAL A 58 3.03 10.84 4.19
C VAL A 58 2.72 10.34 2.79
N ALA A 59 3.64 9.61 2.15
CA ALA A 59 3.38 9.01 0.84
C ALA A 59 2.23 8.00 0.88
N PHE A 60 2.16 7.16 1.92
CA PHE A 60 1.02 6.26 2.12
C PHE A 60 -0.32 7.02 2.27
N VAL A 61 -0.35 8.07 3.10
CA VAL A 61 -1.54 8.90 3.28
C VAL A 61 -1.94 9.60 1.98
N ALA A 62 -0.97 10.10 1.21
CA ALA A 62 -1.23 10.71 -0.09
C ALA A 62 -1.83 9.70 -1.09
N ILE A 63 -1.27 8.49 -1.16
CA ILE A 63 -1.82 7.41 -1.99
C ILE A 63 -3.25 7.07 -1.57
N ALA A 64 -3.50 6.91 -0.26
CA ALA A 64 -4.83 6.65 0.27
C ALA A 64 -5.84 7.76 -0.11
N ALA A 65 -5.44 9.03 0.02
CA ALA A 65 -6.29 10.16 -0.37
C ALA A 65 -6.65 10.13 -1.86
N THR A 66 -5.69 9.80 -2.74
CA THR A 66 -5.96 9.66 -4.18
C THR A 66 -6.87 8.49 -4.50
N GLN A 67 -6.73 7.35 -3.81
CA GLN A 67 -7.63 6.21 -3.92
C GLN A 67 -9.06 6.56 -3.49
N ILE A 68 -9.21 7.24 -2.35
CA ILE A 68 -10.52 7.71 -1.85
C ILE A 68 -11.14 8.68 -2.84
N ALA A 69 -10.38 9.66 -3.35
CA ALA A 69 -10.87 10.60 -4.35
C ALA A 69 -11.34 9.88 -5.63
N ALA A 70 -10.60 8.87 -6.10
CA ALA A 70 -11.00 8.07 -7.25
C ALA A 70 -12.28 7.25 -7.00
N LEU A 71 -12.47 6.70 -5.80
CA LEU A 71 -13.69 6.01 -5.39
C LEU A 71 -14.90 6.96 -5.34
N LEU A 72 -14.73 8.14 -4.73
CA LEU A 72 -15.77 9.17 -4.64
C LEU A 72 -16.16 9.73 -6.01
N ALA A 73 -15.18 9.88 -6.91
CA ALA A 73 -15.41 10.29 -8.29
C ALA A 73 -15.95 9.14 -9.18
N HIS A 74 -16.13 7.94 -8.62
CA HIS A 74 -16.50 6.73 -9.35
C HIS A 74 -15.58 6.44 -10.57
N SER A 75 -14.33 6.92 -10.52
CA SER A 75 -13.37 6.86 -11.62
C SER A 75 -12.53 5.60 -11.54
N ARG A 76 -12.95 4.58 -12.30
CA ARG A 76 -12.25 3.29 -12.36
C ARG A 76 -10.79 3.43 -12.78
N LYS A 77 -10.54 4.14 -13.89
CA LYS A 77 -9.19 4.31 -14.44
C LYS A 77 -8.26 5.02 -13.45
N ALA A 78 -8.76 6.06 -12.77
CA ALA A 78 -7.98 6.73 -11.74
C ALA A 78 -7.68 5.77 -10.57
N TYR A 79 -8.67 4.96 -10.17
CA TYR A 79 -8.49 4.00 -9.08
C TYR A 79 -7.45 2.92 -9.43
N GLU A 80 -7.49 2.36 -10.64
CA GLU A 80 -6.49 1.40 -11.14
C GLU A 80 -5.08 1.98 -11.13
N TRP A 81 -4.91 3.24 -11.57
CA TRP A 81 -3.62 3.93 -11.47
C TRP A 81 -3.14 4.05 -10.03
N THR A 82 -4.02 4.44 -9.11
CA THR A 82 -3.65 4.57 -7.69
C THR A 82 -3.38 3.21 -7.02
N LEU A 83 -3.99 2.11 -7.50
CA LEU A 83 -3.64 0.76 -7.09
C LEU A 83 -2.25 0.37 -7.59
N ALA A 84 -1.91 0.70 -8.84
CA ALA A 84 -0.59 0.45 -9.40
C ALA A 84 0.49 1.23 -8.63
N VAL A 85 0.23 2.50 -8.29
CA VAL A 85 1.13 3.31 -7.45
C VAL A 85 1.30 2.67 -6.07
N LEU A 86 0.22 2.24 -5.42
CA LEU A 86 0.30 1.55 -4.13
C LEU A 86 1.10 0.24 -4.23
N ALA A 87 0.90 -0.54 -5.29
CA ALA A 87 1.63 -1.78 -5.52
C ALA A 87 3.13 -1.53 -5.65
N VAL A 88 3.53 -0.55 -6.49
CA VAL A 88 4.94 -0.16 -6.65
C VAL A 88 5.52 0.31 -5.34
N TRP A 89 4.78 1.13 -4.58
CA TRP A 89 5.23 1.63 -3.28
C TRP A 89 5.50 0.50 -2.29
N LEU A 90 4.59 -0.46 -2.19
CA LEU A 90 4.74 -1.65 -1.36
C LEU A 90 5.92 -2.54 -1.84
N LEU A 91 6.14 -2.66 -3.15
CA LEU A 91 7.31 -3.39 -3.67
C LEU A 91 8.62 -2.70 -3.30
N VAL A 92 8.70 -1.36 -3.40
CA VAL A 92 9.88 -0.59 -2.99
C VAL A 92 10.19 -0.84 -1.52
N ILE A 93 9.21 -0.72 -0.65
CA ILE A 93 9.40 -0.95 0.79
C ILE A 93 9.78 -2.40 1.08
N GLY A 94 9.11 -3.36 0.42
CA GLY A 94 9.42 -4.78 0.57
C GLY A 94 10.85 -5.10 0.09
N ALA A 95 11.31 -4.48 -1.00
CA ALA A 95 12.67 -4.64 -1.51
C ALA A 95 13.71 -4.04 -0.54
N VAL A 96 13.44 -2.85 -0.01
CA VAL A 96 14.28 -2.24 1.04
C VAL A 96 14.34 -3.15 2.27
N GLY A 97 13.20 -3.66 2.73
CA GLY A 97 13.17 -4.56 3.88
C GLY A 97 13.86 -5.89 3.66
N PHE A 98 13.73 -6.45 2.46
CA PHE A 98 14.45 -7.66 2.08
C PHE A 98 15.96 -7.43 2.05
N TRP A 99 16.42 -6.29 1.52
CA TRP A 99 17.83 -5.90 1.58
C TRP A 99 18.34 -5.83 3.04
N PHE A 100 17.58 -5.22 3.95
CA PHE A 100 17.96 -5.17 5.36
C PHE A 100 17.90 -6.54 6.05
N ALA A 101 16.99 -7.44 5.67
CA ALA A 101 16.95 -8.81 6.17
C ALA A 101 18.16 -9.65 5.71
N LEU A 102 18.74 -9.33 4.55
CA LEU A 102 19.97 -9.99 4.08
C LEU A 102 21.23 -9.46 4.78
N ASN A 103 21.28 -8.15 5.06
CA ASN A 103 22.50 -7.48 5.54
C ASN A 103 22.52 -7.25 7.06
N SER A 104 21.39 -7.45 7.73
CA SER A 104 21.20 -7.25 9.16
C SER A 104 20.37 -8.42 9.67
N ASN A 105 20.48 -8.79 10.95
CA ASN A 105 19.66 -9.85 11.57
C ASN A 105 18.16 -9.49 11.67
N ALA A 106 17.59 -8.80 10.68
CA ALA A 106 16.19 -8.45 10.59
C ALA A 106 15.36 -9.66 10.15
N SER A 107 14.09 -9.69 10.56
CA SER A 107 13.17 -10.77 10.19
C SER A 107 12.79 -10.70 8.70
N PHE A 108 12.85 -11.84 8.00
CA PHE A 108 12.34 -12.01 6.62
C PHE A 108 10.80 -11.89 6.53
N ILE A 109 10.09 -11.99 7.65
CA ILE A 109 8.62 -11.86 7.67
C ILE A 109 8.20 -10.39 7.54
N ALA A 110 9.00 -9.46 8.06
CA ALA A 110 8.71 -8.03 8.00
C ALA A 110 8.58 -7.47 6.55
N PRO A 111 9.44 -7.83 5.58
CA PRO A 111 9.23 -7.42 4.19
C PRO A 111 8.14 -8.21 3.46
N ALA A 112 7.89 -9.48 3.84
CA ALA A 112 7.02 -10.38 3.09
C ALA A 112 5.56 -9.87 2.95
N TRP A 113 5.02 -9.24 3.99
CA TRP A 113 3.64 -8.73 3.93
C TRP A 113 3.46 -7.60 2.90
N HIS A 114 4.49 -6.78 2.68
CA HIS A 114 4.44 -5.73 1.66
C HIS A 114 4.32 -6.34 0.26
N TRP A 115 5.01 -7.45 0.00
CA TRP A 115 4.88 -8.18 -1.26
C TRP A 115 3.49 -8.80 -1.43
N PHE A 116 2.90 -9.37 -0.37
CA PHE A 116 1.51 -9.84 -0.41
C PHE A 116 0.54 -8.69 -0.69
N GLY A 117 0.75 -7.51 -0.09
CA GLY A 117 -0.05 -6.32 -0.35
C GLY A 117 0.07 -5.83 -1.81
N ALA A 118 1.28 -5.85 -2.37
CA ALA A 118 1.51 -5.51 -3.77
C ALA A 118 0.81 -6.50 -4.72
N LEU A 119 0.92 -7.80 -4.45
CA LEU A 119 0.22 -8.84 -5.21
C LEU A 119 -1.30 -8.67 -5.14
N ALA A 120 -1.85 -8.33 -3.96
CA ALA A 120 -3.27 -8.04 -3.80
C ALA A 120 -3.72 -6.82 -4.62
N CYS A 121 -2.90 -5.76 -4.68
CA CYS A 121 -3.17 -4.59 -5.52
C CYS A 121 -3.19 -4.97 -7.02
N VAL A 122 -2.19 -5.74 -7.47
CA VAL A 122 -2.10 -6.21 -8.86
C VAL A 122 -3.27 -7.12 -9.21
N ALA A 123 -3.58 -8.10 -8.37
CA ALA A 123 -4.71 -9.01 -8.58
C ALA A 123 -6.04 -8.26 -8.64
N THR A 124 -6.21 -7.22 -7.81
CA THR A 124 -7.40 -6.36 -7.85
C THR A 124 -7.46 -5.54 -9.13
N ALA A 125 -6.34 -4.95 -9.56
CA ALA A 125 -6.28 -4.21 -10.82
C ALA A 125 -6.60 -5.09 -12.04
N LEU A 126 -6.02 -6.29 -12.12
CA LEU A 126 -6.32 -7.27 -13.17
C LEU A 126 -7.78 -7.73 -13.13
N SER A 127 -8.35 -7.93 -11.93
CA SER A 127 -9.75 -8.32 -11.76
C SER A 127 -10.72 -7.22 -12.22
N LEU A 128 -10.31 -5.96 -12.11
CA LEU A 128 -11.05 -4.84 -12.70
C LEU A 128 -10.91 -4.91 -14.23
N ASP A 129 -9.70 -4.89 -14.78
CA ASP A 129 -9.46 -4.87 -16.24
C ASP A 129 -10.16 -6.02 -17.00
N ALA A 130 -10.14 -7.24 -16.48
CA ALA A 130 -10.80 -8.41 -17.08
C ALA A 130 -12.34 -8.29 -17.23
N ARG A 131 -12.97 -7.27 -16.62
CA ARG A 131 -14.41 -6.97 -16.76
C ARG A 131 -14.70 -5.89 -17.80
N GLU A 132 -13.68 -5.38 -18.47
CA GLU A 132 -13.81 -4.43 -19.59
C GLU A 132 -14.01 -5.13 -20.94
N GLN A 133 -13.61 -6.41 -21.01
CA GLN A 133 -13.77 -7.29 -22.18
C GLN A 133 -15.08 -8.05 -22.11
#